data_AF-A0A956VN24-F1
#
_entry.id   AF-A0A956VN24-F1
#
_cell.length_a   1.000
_cell.length_b   1.000
_cell.length_c   1.000
_cell.angle_alpha   90.00
_cell.angle_beta   90.00
_cell.angle_gamma   90.00
#
_symmetry.space_group_name_H-M   'P 1'
#
loop_
_entity.id
_entity.type
_entity.pdbx_description
1 polymer ?
#
loop_
_entity_poly.entity_id
_entity_poly.type
_entity_poly.pdbx_seq_one_letter_code
_entity_poly.pdbx_strand_id
1 'polypeptide(L)'
;VVLAALQQAAPDRIPAASAGTMSNFTYGGYREDGTPFASYETIPGGAGGGPGGTGEPGIQTHMTNTANTPLEALERTHPIRVRRFELRDGSG
;
A
#
# COMPACT_ATOMS: atom_id res chain seq x y z
N VAL A 1 -14.10 11.60 3.82
CA VAL A 1 -15.22 12.39 4.39
C VAL A 1 -14.83 13.09 5.69
N VAL A 2 -14.41 12.37 6.73
CA VAL A 2 -14.05 12.96 8.04
C VAL A 2 -12.95 14.05 7.93
N LEU A 3 -11.84 13.77 7.25
CA LEU A 3 -10.76 14.75 7.08
C LEU A 3 -11.22 16.01 6.32
N ALA A 4 -12.05 15.85 5.28
CA ALA A 4 -12.62 16.97 4.54
C ALA A 4 -13.55 17.85 5.40
N ALA A 5 -14.33 17.23 6.31
CA ALA A 5 -15.16 17.99 7.25
C ALA A 5 -14.29 18.74 8.28
N LEU A 6 -13.27 18.09 8.83
CA LEU A 6 -12.36 18.70 9.81
C LEU A 6 -11.52 19.84 9.20
N GLN A 7 -11.19 19.76 7.92
CA GLN A 7 -10.44 20.80 7.21
C GLN A 7 -11.17 22.15 7.17
N GLN A 8 -12.51 22.17 7.27
CA GLN A 8 -13.28 23.41 7.39
C GLN A 8 -13.09 24.09 8.76
N ALA A 9 -12.89 23.30 9.81
CA ALA A 9 -12.74 23.79 11.18
C ALA A 9 -11.30 24.13 11.56
N ALA A 10 -10.31 23.45 10.96
CA ALA A 10 -8.89 23.64 11.25
C ALA A 10 -8.02 23.48 9.99
N PRO A 11 -8.14 24.40 9.01
CA PRO A 11 -7.46 24.27 7.72
C PRO A 11 -5.94 24.16 7.84
N ASP A 12 -5.33 24.84 8.82
CA ASP A 12 -3.89 24.87 9.03
C ASP A 12 -3.35 23.64 9.78
N ARG A 13 -4.20 22.65 10.07
CA ARG A 13 -3.84 21.45 10.83
C ARG A 13 -4.21 20.13 10.17
N ILE A 14 -5.20 20.13 9.28
CA ILE A 14 -5.81 18.90 8.77
C ILE A 14 -5.25 18.59 7.37
N PRO A 15 -4.64 17.41 7.16
CA PRO A 15 -4.22 16.99 5.83
C PRO A 15 -5.43 16.60 4.96
N ALA A 16 -5.21 16.54 3.65
CA ALA A 16 -6.12 15.93 2.70
C ALA A 16 -6.36 14.44 3.02
N ALA A 17 -7.39 13.87 2.40
CA ALA A 17 -7.63 12.44 2.52
C ALA A 17 -6.44 11.64 1.97
N SER A 18 -6.02 10.62 2.71
CA SER A 18 -5.06 9.63 2.23
C SER A 18 -5.75 8.61 1.32
N ALA A 19 -4.99 7.69 0.72
CA ALA A 19 -5.53 6.58 -0.06
C ALA A 19 -6.57 5.80 0.78
N GLY A 20 -7.85 6.02 0.49
CA GLY A 20 -8.97 5.60 1.33
C GLY A 20 -9.31 4.11 1.28
N THR A 21 -8.46 3.30 0.67
CA THR A 21 -8.64 1.85 0.53
C THR A 21 -7.36 1.10 0.82
N MET A 22 -7.51 -0.17 1.19
CA MET A 22 -6.41 -1.12 1.24
C MET A 22 -6.40 -1.88 -0.08
N SER A 23 -5.42 -1.59 -0.92
CA SER A 23 -5.21 -2.36 -2.15
C SER A 23 -4.54 -3.67 -1.80
N ASN A 24 -5.18 -4.77 -2.15
CA ASN A 24 -4.68 -6.10 -1.88
C ASN A 24 -4.38 -6.81 -3.18
N PHE A 25 -3.24 -7.48 -3.25
CA PHE A 25 -2.86 -8.32 -4.37
C PHE A 25 -2.88 -9.78 -3.91
N THR A 26 -3.80 -10.56 -4.49
CA THR A 26 -3.89 -11.99 -4.24
C THR A 26 -3.43 -12.78 -5.44
N TYR A 27 -2.71 -13.85 -5.18
CA TYR A 27 -2.23 -14.77 -6.22
C TYR A 27 -2.10 -16.17 -5.65
N GLY A 28 -2.13 -17.16 -6.53
CA GLY A 28 -2.10 -18.56 -6.14
C GLY A 28 -1.91 -19.46 -7.35
N GLY A 29 -1.64 -20.74 -7.08
CA GLY A 29 -1.35 -21.73 -8.11
C GLY A 29 -0.84 -23.02 -7.51
N TYR A 30 -0.01 -23.72 -8.25
CA TYR A 30 0.62 -24.98 -7.83
C TYR A 30 2.13 -24.81 -7.82
N ARG A 31 2.80 -25.42 -6.84
CA ARG A 31 4.27 -25.55 -6.81
C ARG A 31 4.71 -26.67 -7.75
N GLU A 32 6.02 -26.79 -7.96
CA GLU A 32 6.60 -27.85 -8.80
C GLU A 32 6.24 -29.26 -8.33
N ASP A 33 6.05 -29.46 -7.03
CA ASP A 33 5.61 -30.72 -6.41
C ASP A 33 4.10 -30.97 -6.49
N GLY A 34 3.35 -30.09 -7.16
CA GLY A 34 1.90 -30.16 -7.29
C GLY A 34 1.11 -29.67 -6.06
N THR A 35 1.77 -29.17 -5.01
CA THR A 35 1.07 -28.62 -3.84
C THR A 35 0.43 -27.26 -4.17
N PRO A 36 -0.84 -27.03 -3.80
CA PRO A 36 -1.47 -25.73 -4.02
C PRO A 36 -0.87 -24.68 -3.08
N PHE A 37 -0.91 -23.43 -3.52
CA PHE A 37 -0.61 -22.27 -2.68
C PHE A 37 -1.54 -21.11 -3.00
N ALA A 38 -1.76 -20.28 -1.98
CA ALA A 38 -2.42 -19.00 -2.09
C ALA A 38 -1.63 -17.99 -1.25
N SER A 39 -1.57 -16.76 -1.71
CA SER A 39 -0.89 -15.67 -1.06
C SER A 39 -1.69 -14.37 -1.20
N TYR A 40 -1.52 -13.50 -0.22
CA TYR A 40 -2.21 -12.24 -0.08
C TYR A 40 -1.18 -11.20 0.37
N GLU A 41 -0.99 -10.17 -0.45
CA GLU A 41 -0.10 -9.07 -0.17
C GLU A 41 -0.89 -7.78 -0.06
N THR A 42 -0.50 -6.93 0.89
CA THR A 42 -1.05 -5.58 1.02
C THR A 42 -0.15 -4.59 0.30
N ILE A 43 -0.71 -3.84 -0.64
CA ILE A 43 0.00 -2.79 -1.38
C ILE A 43 -0.23 -1.46 -0.65
N PRO A 44 0.83 -0.71 -0.32
CA PRO A 44 0.67 0.59 0.30
C PRO A 44 0.12 1.62 -0.69
N GLY A 45 -0.58 2.62 -0.15
CA GLY A 45 -1.10 3.75 -0.92
C GLY A 45 -0.22 4.98 -0.76
N GLY A 46 -0.84 6.14 -0.55
CA GLY A 46 -0.15 7.38 -0.23
C GLY A 46 -0.91 8.18 0.84
N ALA A 47 -0.18 8.98 1.60
CA ALA A 47 -0.78 9.97 2.49
C ALA A 47 -1.27 11.19 1.72
N GLY A 48 -2.34 11.80 2.24
CA GLY A 48 -2.80 13.10 1.78
C GLY A 48 -1.84 14.19 2.24
N GLY A 49 -1.51 15.13 1.35
CA GLY A 49 -0.72 16.30 1.71
C GLY A 49 -1.45 17.24 2.68
N GLY A 50 -0.71 18.08 3.38
CA GLY A 50 -1.27 19.02 4.34
C GLY A 50 -0.38 20.24 4.59
N PRO A 51 -0.75 21.07 5.58
CA PRO A 51 -0.04 22.33 5.87
C PRO A 51 1.45 22.15 6.20
N GLY A 52 1.85 20.97 6.70
CA GLY A 52 3.24 20.63 7.00
C GLY A 52 4.05 20.09 5.82
N GLY A 53 3.43 19.85 4.65
CA GLY A 53 4.13 19.34 3.48
C GLY A 53 3.30 18.41 2.59
N THR A 54 3.95 17.90 1.54
CA THR A 54 3.36 16.90 0.65
C THR A 54 3.13 15.59 1.39
N GLY A 55 2.14 14.82 0.94
CA GLY A 55 1.91 13.49 1.48
C GLY A 55 3.01 12.51 1.09
N GLU A 56 3.27 11.54 1.96
CA GLU A 56 4.27 10.49 1.73
C GLU A 56 3.70 9.39 0.81
N PRO A 57 4.38 9.01 -0.28
CA PRO A 57 3.97 7.88 -1.13
C PRO A 57 4.41 6.54 -0.55
N GLY A 58 3.76 5.45 -0.95
CA GLY A 58 4.20 4.09 -0.64
C GLY A 58 4.07 3.70 0.83
N ILE A 59 3.18 4.34 1.59
CA ILE A 59 2.93 4.01 3.01
C ILE A 59 1.51 3.51 3.29
N GLN A 60 1.37 2.78 4.38
CA GLN A 60 0.08 2.36 4.92
C GLN A 60 -0.47 3.45 5.86
N THR A 61 -1.53 4.15 5.44
CA THR A 61 -2.09 5.30 6.17
C THR A 61 -3.27 4.95 7.08
N HIS A 62 -3.97 3.86 6.77
CA HIS A 62 -5.13 3.38 7.54
C HIS A 62 -4.88 2.04 8.23
N MET A 63 -3.82 1.34 7.82
CA MET A 63 -3.39 0.07 8.41
C MET A 63 -1.93 0.23 8.85
N THR A 64 -1.72 1.05 9.88
CA THR A 64 -0.39 1.39 10.35
C THR A 64 0.29 0.13 10.92
N ASN A 65 1.48 -0.19 10.42
CA ASN A 65 2.41 -1.23 10.89
C ASN A 65 2.51 -2.57 10.12
N THR A 66 2.04 -2.68 8.88
CA THR A 66 2.38 -3.84 8.03
C THR A 66 3.59 -3.51 7.15
N ALA A 67 4.74 -4.11 7.46
CA ALA A 67 5.90 -4.07 6.57
C ALA A 67 5.59 -4.87 5.29
N ASN A 68 6.14 -4.44 4.15
CA ASN A 68 6.06 -5.24 2.94
C ASN A 68 6.83 -6.55 3.10
N THR A 69 6.33 -7.62 2.48
CA THR A 69 7.11 -8.85 2.35
C THR A 69 8.35 -8.57 1.50
N PRO A 70 9.57 -8.90 1.97
CA PRO A 70 10.76 -8.78 1.14
C PRO A 70 10.63 -9.61 -0.13
N LEU A 71 11.03 -9.06 -1.28
CA LEU A 71 10.84 -9.72 -2.58
C LEU A 71 11.63 -11.04 -2.65
N GLU A 72 12.81 -11.10 -2.04
CA GLU A 72 13.62 -12.31 -1.97
C GLU A 72 12.92 -13.42 -1.16
N ALA A 73 12.22 -13.03 -0.09
CA ALA A 73 11.42 -13.98 0.70
C ALA A 73 10.20 -14.47 -0.11
N LEU A 74 9.58 -13.56 -0.87
CA LEU A 74 8.45 -13.84 -1.75
C LEU A 74 8.80 -14.87 -2.83
N GLU A 75 9.86 -14.60 -3.60
CA GLU A 75 10.34 -15.46 -4.69
C GLU A 75 10.92 -16.79 -4.19
N ARG A 76 11.44 -16.83 -2.94
CA ARG A 76 11.86 -18.09 -2.31
C ARG A 76 10.68 -18.97 -1.90
N THR A 77 9.57 -18.36 -1.51
CA THR A 77 8.42 -19.07 -0.92
C THR A 77 7.41 -19.52 -1.98
N HIS A 78 7.31 -18.78 -3.08
CA HIS A 78 6.31 -18.99 -4.13
C HIS A 78 6.99 -19.07 -5.51
N PRO A 79 6.47 -19.88 -6.44
CA PRO A 79 7.00 -20.02 -7.80
C PRO A 79 6.61 -18.81 -8.66
N ILE A 80 6.97 -17.61 -8.22
CA ILE A 80 6.72 -16.35 -8.91
C ILE A 80 8.01 -15.56 -9.03
N ARG A 81 8.03 -14.63 -9.99
CA ARG A 81 9.14 -13.70 -10.19
C ARG A 81 8.63 -12.28 -10.33
N VAL A 82 9.13 -11.39 -9.50
CA VAL A 82 8.82 -9.97 -9.51
C VAL A 82 9.73 -9.29 -10.53
N ARG A 83 9.11 -8.61 -11.49
CA ARG A 83 9.85 -7.88 -12.56
C ARG A 83 10.07 -6.41 -12.22
N ARG A 84 9.17 -5.82 -11.43
CA ARG A 84 9.11 -4.40 -11.13
C ARG A 84 8.45 -4.20 -9.77
N PHE A 85 9.10 -3.46 -8.88
CA PHE A 85 8.56 -3.05 -7.59
C PHE A 85 9.05 -1.63 -7.31
N GLU A 86 8.16 -0.66 -7.46
CA GLU A 86 8.51 0.76 -7.34
C GLU A 86 7.27 1.62 -7.07
N LEU A 87 7.52 2.89 -6.70
CA LEU A 87 6.50 3.91 -6.64
C LEU A 87 5.96 4.22 -8.04
N ARG A 88 4.66 4.49 -8.14
CA ARG A 88 4.02 4.87 -9.41
C ARG A 88 4.08 6.39 -9.59
N ASP A 89 4.82 6.84 -10.58
CA ASP A 89 4.86 8.26 -10.92
C ASP A 89 3.49 8.80 -11.35
N GLY A 90 3.14 10.00 -10.89
CA GLY A 90 1.91 10.69 -11.26
C GLY A 90 0.62 10.03 -10.74
N SER A 91 0.69 9.22 -9.68
CA SER A 91 -0.50 8.54 -9.11
C SER A 91 -1.20 9.29 -7.98
N GLY A 92 -0.65 10.43 -7.54
CA GLY A 92 -1.19 11.26 -6.46
C GLY A 92 -2.41 12.07 -6.88
#